data_AF-G9ZC76-F1
#
_entry.id   AF-G9ZC76-F1
#
_cell.length_a   1.000
_cell.length_b   1.000
_cell.length_c   1.000
_cell.angle_alpha   90.00
_cell.angle_beta   90.00
_cell.angle_gamma   90.00
#
_symmetry.space_group_name_H-M   'P 1'
#
loop_
_entity.id
_entity.type
_entity.pdbx_description
1 polymer ?
#
loop_
_entity_poly.entity_id
_entity_poly.type
_entity_poly.pdbx_seq_one_letter_code
_entity_poly.pdbx_strand_id
1 'polypeptide(L)'
;MQTEKKNLEGLGGWLILVGISLFVSPIRLWIEMTQIYQEMKSNGSWELIMSGEADMHYPGIKALILGEIAINSVQIIACIVLIILFFMKKKLFPIVFIAAAAFNVIFLFVDSVVASSIMPDEFFAEEESGKEIARSFMYLAIWGTYMLVSKRVKATFIH
;
A
#
# COMPACT_ATOMS: atom_id res chain seq x y z
N MET A 1 -29.29 18.42 15.51
CA MET A 1 -28.37 18.34 14.35
C MET A 1 -26.99 18.97 14.64
N GLN A 2 -26.88 20.19 15.21
CA GLN A 2 -25.59 20.78 15.59
C GLN A 2 -24.91 20.10 16.80
N THR A 3 -25.69 19.71 17.81
CA THR A 3 -25.21 18.97 19.00
C THR A 3 -24.64 17.58 18.66
N GLU A 4 -25.24 16.91 17.67
CA GLU A 4 -24.78 15.61 17.17
C GLU A 4 -23.46 15.72 16.39
N LYS A 5 -23.30 16.75 15.54
CA LYS A 5 -22.03 17.05 14.84
C LYS A 5 -20.89 17.33 15.83
N LYS A 6 -21.13 18.12 16.87
CA LYS A 6 -20.13 18.49 17.88
C LYS A 6 -19.63 17.28 18.70
N ASN A 7 -20.44 16.22 18.81
CA ASN A 7 -20.08 14.98 19.51
C ASN A 7 -19.31 14.00 18.59
N LEU A 8 -19.46 14.13 17.27
CA LEU A 8 -18.78 13.28 16.29
C LEU A 8 -17.43 13.84 15.83
N GLU A 9 -17.16 15.12 16.04
CA GLU A 9 -15.88 15.75 15.69
C GLU A 9 -14.70 15.15 16.48
N GLY A 10 -13.65 14.72 15.77
CA GLY A 10 -12.42 14.20 16.36
C GLY A 10 -12.02 12.80 15.89
N LEU A 11 -10.86 12.34 16.36
CA LEU A 11 -10.27 11.05 16.03
C LEU A 11 -10.82 9.98 16.99
N GLY A 12 -12.01 9.47 16.70
CA GLY A 12 -12.70 8.48 17.54
C GLY A 12 -13.44 7.41 16.76
N GLY A 13 -13.98 6.41 17.46
CA GLY A 13 -14.69 5.28 16.85
C GLY A 13 -13.79 4.54 15.83
N TRP A 14 -14.34 4.25 14.65
CA TRP A 14 -13.62 3.57 13.57
C TRP A 14 -12.40 4.34 13.04
N LEU A 15 -12.28 5.65 13.28
CA LEU A 15 -11.05 6.38 12.94
C LEU A 15 -9.85 5.95 13.77
N ILE A 16 -10.05 5.37 14.96
CA ILE A 16 -8.95 4.83 15.77
C ILE A 16 -8.29 3.66 15.02
N LEU A 17 -9.09 2.77 14.43
CA LEU A 17 -8.60 1.65 13.62
C LEU A 17 -7.86 2.13 12.37
N VAL A 18 -8.39 3.16 11.69
CA VAL A 18 -7.69 3.80 10.57
C VAL A 18 -6.34 4.33 11.04
N GLY A 19 -6.32 5.11 12.13
CA GLY A 19 -5.11 5.69 12.69
C GLY A 19 -4.05 4.63 13.00
N ILE A 20 -4.43 3.52 13.65
CA ILE A 20 -3.53 2.39 13.91
C ILE A 20 -3.00 1.82 12.60
N SER A 21 -3.87 1.60 11.60
CA SER A 21 -3.44 1.04 10.31
C SER A 21 -2.39 1.90 9.61
N LEU A 22 -2.49 3.24 9.72
CA LEU A 22 -1.51 4.16 9.11
C LEU A 22 -0.09 4.00 9.66
N PHE A 23 0.06 3.56 10.91
CA PHE A 23 1.38 3.26 11.50
C PHE A 23 1.83 1.83 11.23
N VAL A 24 0.90 0.86 11.27
CA VAL A 24 1.23 -0.55 11.05
C VAL A 24 1.66 -0.80 9.60
N SER A 25 0.98 -0.17 8.62
CA SER A 25 1.26 -0.34 7.19
C SER A 25 2.72 -0.07 6.78
N PRO A 26 3.33 1.09 7.07
CA PRO A 26 4.72 1.36 6.66
C PRO A 26 5.73 0.47 7.41
N ILE A 27 5.44 0.08 8.66
CA ILE A 27 6.31 -0.84 9.42
C ILE A 27 6.29 -2.24 8.80
N ARG A 28 5.09 -2.74 8.47
CA ARG A 28 4.93 -4.03 7.79
C ARG A 28 5.63 -4.04 6.43
N LEU A 29 5.39 -3.01 5.61
CA LEU A 29 6.02 -2.87 4.29
C LEU A 29 7.55 -2.83 4.40
N TRP A 30 8.08 -2.11 5.38
CA TRP A 30 9.52 -2.07 5.64
C TRP A 30 10.08 -3.45 6.00
N ILE A 31 9.41 -4.19 6.89
CA ILE A 31 9.82 -5.54 7.28
C ILE A 31 9.84 -6.46 6.05
N GLU A 32 8.77 -6.46 5.25
CA GLU A 32 8.64 -7.28 4.04
C GLU A 32 9.77 -6.98 3.03
N MET A 33 10.03 -5.69 2.73
CA MET A 33 11.13 -5.30 1.86
C MET A 33 12.49 -5.77 2.38
N THR A 34 12.73 -5.66 3.69
CA THR A 34 14.00 -6.13 4.27
C THR A 34 14.14 -7.65 4.21
N GLN A 35 13.06 -8.40 4.41
CA GLN A 35 13.08 -9.86 4.31
C GLN A 35 13.39 -10.31 2.89
N ILE A 36 12.69 -9.76 1.89
CA ILE A 36 12.92 -10.05 0.47
C ILE A 36 14.37 -9.72 0.09
N TYR A 37 14.87 -8.54 0.46
CA TYR A 37 16.25 -8.17 0.19
C TYR A 37 17.28 -9.13 0.81
N GLN A 38 17.06 -9.56 2.07
CA GLN A 38 17.96 -10.51 2.73
C GLN A 38 17.92 -11.88 2.06
N GLU A 39 16.75 -12.35 1.63
CA GLU A 39 16.59 -13.58 0.88
C GLU A 39 17.35 -13.53 -0.46
N MET A 40 17.08 -12.49 -1.27
CA MET A 40 17.76 -12.26 -2.55
C MET A 40 19.28 -12.15 -2.40
N LYS A 41 19.76 -11.56 -1.31
CA LYS A 41 21.19 -11.47 -1.03
C LYS A 41 21.78 -12.82 -0.62
N SER A 42 21.04 -13.61 0.17
CA SER A 42 21.51 -14.91 0.65
C SER A 42 21.59 -15.96 -0.45
N ASN A 43 20.69 -15.90 -1.44
CA ASN A 43 20.66 -16.82 -2.58
C ASN A 43 21.43 -16.29 -3.81
N GLY A 44 22.05 -15.10 -3.73
CA GLY A 44 22.84 -14.48 -4.80
C GLY A 44 22.02 -13.87 -5.96
N SER A 45 20.69 -13.87 -5.86
CA SER A 45 19.81 -13.30 -6.89
C SER A 45 19.99 -11.79 -7.01
N TRP A 46 20.27 -11.10 -5.89
CA TRP A 46 20.48 -9.66 -5.89
C TRP A 46 21.64 -9.26 -6.80
N GLU A 47 22.81 -9.87 -6.61
CA GLU A 47 24.00 -9.59 -7.43
C GLU A 47 23.77 -9.93 -8.90
N LEU A 48 23.12 -11.06 -9.18
CA LEU A 48 22.82 -11.53 -10.54
C LEU A 48 21.86 -10.59 -11.29
N ILE A 49 20.82 -10.08 -10.62
CA ILE A 49 19.86 -9.13 -11.20
C ILE A 49 20.53 -7.77 -11.39
N MET A 50 21.30 -7.30 -10.41
CA MET A 50 21.92 -5.97 -10.47
C MET A 50 23.07 -5.89 -11.48
N SER A 51 23.81 -6.99 -11.73
CA SER A 51 24.80 -7.05 -12.80
C SER A 51 24.19 -6.98 -14.20
N GLY A 52 22.90 -7.32 -14.33
CA GLY A 52 22.18 -7.43 -15.60
C GLY A 52 22.34 -8.80 -16.27
N GLU A 53 23.07 -9.74 -15.65
CA GLU A 53 23.21 -11.10 -16.18
C GLU A 53 21.86 -11.82 -16.24
N ALA A 54 21.00 -11.61 -15.24
CA ALA A 54 19.66 -12.20 -15.21
C ALA A 54 18.74 -11.69 -16.34
N ASP A 55 18.98 -10.49 -16.91
CA ASP A 55 18.18 -9.96 -18.02
C ASP A 55 18.34 -10.81 -19.31
N MET A 56 19.40 -11.62 -19.42
CA MET A 56 19.58 -12.57 -20.54
C MET A 56 18.58 -13.73 -20.51
N HIS A 57 18.01 -14.03 -19.33
CA HIS A 57 17.05 -15.12 -19.13
C HIS A 57 15.65 -14.59 -18.85
N TYR A 58 15.56 -13.46 -18.14
CA TYR A 58 14.31 -12.80 -17.77
C TYR A 58 14.37 -11.32 -18.18
N PRO A 59 14.12 -10.99 -19.46
CA PRO A 59 14.25 -9.63 -19.95
C PRO A 59 13.40 -8.63 -19.16
N GLY A 60 14.05 -7.64 -18.53
CA GLY A 60 13.37 -6.58 -17.79
C GLY A 60 13.23 -6.84 -16.29
N ILE A 61 13.75 -7.97 -15.77
CA ILE A 61 13.68 -8.27 -14.34
C ILE A 61 14.37 -7.21 -13.49
N LYS A 62 15.52 -6.68 -13.94
CA LYS A 62 16.20 -5.61 -13.23
C LYS A 62 15.33 -4.34 -13.12
N ALA A 63 14.64 -4.00 -14.21
CA ALA A 63 13.75 -2.84 -14.22
C ALA A 63 12.52 -3.05 -13.33
N LEU A 64 11.96 -4.27 -13.30
CA LEU A 64 10.85 -4.65 -12.42
C LEU A 64 11.23 -4.46 -10.95
N ILE A 65 12.32 -5.09 -10.49
CA ILE A 65 12.77 -5.01 -9.09
C ILE A 65 13.09 -3.57 -8.66
N LEU A 66 13.77 -2.79 -9.51
CA LEU A 66 14.04 -1.38 -9.22
C LEU A 66 12.75 -0.55 -9.18
N GLY A 67 11.77 -0.87 -10.03
CA GLY A 67 10.44 -0.27 -10.04
C GLY A 67 9.66 -0.56 -8.76
N GLU A 68 9.65 -1.81 -8.31
CA GLU A 68 9.04 -2.24 -7.05
C GLU A 68 9.63 -1.48 -5.86
N ILE A 69 10.96 -1.41 -5.75
CA ILE A 69 11.65 -0.68 -4.68
C ILE A 69 11.25 0.80 -4.69
N ALA A 70 11.22 1.42 -5.87
CA ALA A 70 10.83 2.82 -6.02
C ALA A 70 9.37 3.06 -5.61
N ILE A 71 8.44 2.22 -6.07
CA ILE A 71 7.01 2.34 -5.76
C ILE A 71 6.76 2.09 -4.26
N ASN A 72 7.37 1.07 -3.68
CA ASN A 72 7.25 0.81 -2.25
C ASN A 72 7.81 1.96 -1.41
N SER A 73 8.92 2.59 -1.84
CA SER A 73 9.45 3.80 -1.19
C SER A 73 8.46 4.97 -1.26
N VAL A 74 7.81 5.16 -2.40
CA VAL A 74 6.74 6.17 -2.57
C VAL A 74 5.54 5.86 -1.68
N GLN A 75 5.15 4.59 -1.51
CA GLN A 75 4.07 4.19 -0.62
C GLN A 75 4.39 4.48 0.86
N ILE A 76 5.64 4.29 1.30
CA ILE A 76 6.10 4.67 2.65
C ILE A 76 5.94 6.18 2.85
N ILE A 77 6.38 6.98 1.88
CA ILE A 77 6.23 8.45 1.91
C ILE A 77 4.73 8.82 1.95
N ALA A 78 3.90 8.16 1.15
CA ALA A 78 2.45 8.38 1.16
C ALA A 78 1.82 8.07 2.52
N CYS A 79 2.27 7.01 3.22
CA CYS A 79 1.83 6.70 4.58
C CYS A 79 2.20 7.83 5.56
N ILE A 80 3.42 8.38 5.48
CA ILE A 80 3.85 9.52 6.31
C ILE A 80 2.96 10.75 6.03
N VAL A 81 2.70 11.05 4.76
CA VAL A 81 1.80 12.16 4.37
C VAL A 81 0.39 11.92 4.94
N LEU A 82 -0.13 10.70 4.85
CA LEU A 82 -1.44 10.34 5.40
C LEU A 82 -1.49 10.50 6.92
N ILE A 83 -0.45 10.10 7.65
CA ILE A 83 -0.34 10.32 9.10
C ILE A 83 -0.43 11.83 9.40
N ILE A 84 0.33 12.66 8.69
CA ILE A 84 0.33 14.11 8.89
C ILE A 84 -1.08 14.68 8.62
N LEU A 85 -1.67 14.35 7.47
CA LEU A 85 -3.01 14.82 7.11
C LEU A 85 -4.09 14.34 8.10
N PHE A 86 -3.94 13.12 8.63
CA PHE A 86 -4.85 12.52 9.60
C PHE A 86 -4.88 13.31 10.92
N PHE A 87 -3.70 13.59 11.50
CA PHE A 87 -3.60 14.32 12.76
C PHE A 87 -3.88 15.82 12.60
N MET A 88 -3.54 16.40 11.44
CA MET A 88 -3.93 17.77 11.09
C MET A 88 -5.42 17.90 10.74
N LYS A 89 -6.17 16.78 10.69
CA LYS A 89 -7.60 16.75 10.37
C LYS A 89 -7.94 17.48 9.06
N LYS A 90 -7.05 17.34 8.07
CA LYS A 90 -7.20 18.02 6.78
C LYS A 90 -8.28 17.36 5.94
N LYS A 91 -9.09 18.17 5.25
CA LYS A 91 -10.10 17.72 4.27
C LYS A 91 -9.51 16.88 3.13
N LEU A 92 -8.21 17.00 2.91
CA LEU A 92 -7.47 16.23 1.93
C LEU A 92 -7.21 14.78 2.39
N PHE A 93 -7.22 14.50 3.70
CA PHE A 93 -6.94 13.16 4.23
C PHE A 93 -7.83 12.07 3.61
N PRO A 94 -9.17 12.17 3.63
CA PRO A 94 -10.02 11.10 3.10
C PRO A 94 -9.79 10.85 1.60
N ILE A 95 -9.51 11.92 0.84
CA ILE A 95 -9.27 11.85 -0.60
C ILE A 95 -7.95 11.12 -0.88
N VAL A 96 -6.86 11.55 -0.23
CA VAL A 96 -5.54 10.93 -0.41
C VAL A 96 -5.53 9.51 0.12
N PHE A 97 -6.28 9.21 1.19
CA PHE A 97 -6.40 7.86 1.72
C PHE A 97 -7.04 6.92 0.69
N ILE A 98 -8.16 7.32 0.09
CA ILE A 98 -8.83 6.53 -0.95
C ILE A 98 -7.92 6.38 -2.17
N ALA A 99 -7.26 7.46 -2.59
CA ALA A 99 -6.35 7.42 -3.73
C ALA A 99 -5.18 6.46 -3.50
N ALA A 100 -4.58 6.47 -2.30
CA ALA A 100 -3.49 5.56 -1.93
C ALA A 100 -3.96 4.09 -1.88
N ALA A 101 -5.13 3.83 -1.29
CA ALA A 101 -5.70 2.49 -1.25
C ALA A 101 -6.06 1.97 -2.66
N ALA A 102 -6.63 2.81 -3.52
CA ALA A 102 -6.93 2.46 -4.91
C ALA A 102 -5.66 2.24 -5.74
N PHE A 103 -4.66 3.10 -5.57
CA PHE A 103 -3.35 2.93 -6.17
C PHE A 103 -2.72 1.60 -5.77
N ASN A 104 -2.80 1.21 -4.49
CA ASN A 104 -2.26 -0.07 -4.04
C ASN A 104 -2.91 -1.28 -4.72
N VAL A 105 -4.24 -1.27 -4.89
CA VAL A 105 -4.96 -2.34 -5.61
C VAL A 105 -4.49 -2.42 -7.06
N ILE A 106 -4.42 -1.27 -7.74
CA ILE A 106 -3.98 -1.20 -9.14
C ILE A 106 -2.53 -1.66 -9.26
N PHE A 107 -1.67 -1.22 -8.35
CA PHE A 107 -0.26 -1.58 -8.31
C PHE A 107 -0.09 -3.09 -8.15
N LEU A 108 -0.70 -3.72 -7.14
CA LEU A 108 -0.61 -5.17 -6.95
C LEU A 108 -1.11 -5.96 -8.17
N PHE A 109 -2.16 -5.49 -8.83
CA PHE A 109 -2.66 -6.13 -10.04
C PHE A 109 -1.68 -5.99 -11.22
N VAL A 110 -1.17 -4.78 -11.47
CA VAL A 110 -0.21 -4.51 -12.55
C VAL A 110 1.10 -5.25 -12.30
N ASP A 111 1.59 -5.22 -11.08
CA ASP A 111 2.81 -5.88 -10.64
C ASP A 111 2.73 -7.39 -10.89
N SER A 112 1.64 -8.04 -10.46
CA SER A 112 1.39 -9.47 -10.72
C SER A 112 1.35 -9.82 -12.22
N VAL A 113 0.70 -8.98 -13.03
CA VAL A 113 0.61 -9.18 -14.50
C VAL A 113 1.98 -8.98 -15.18
N VAL A 114 2.75 -7.97 -14.76
CA VAL A 114 4.07 -7.71 -15.33
C VAL A 114 5.05 -8.80 -14.91
N ALA A 115 5.05 -9.18 -13.64
CA ALA A 115 5.92 -10.22 -13.12
C ALA A 115 5.68 -11.56 -13.83
N SER A 116 4.41 -11.98 -13.97
CA SER A 116 4.05 -13.22 -14.71
C SER A 116 4.39 -13.19 -16.20
N SER A 117 4.60 -12.00 -16.78
CA SER A 117 5.09 -11.87 -18.17
C SER A 117 6.62 -12.00 -18.30
N ILE A 118 7.36 -11.83 -17.20
CA ILE A 118 8.83 -11.81 -17.16
C ILE A 118 9.38 -13.12 -16.60
N MET A 119 8.79 -13.63 -15.52
CA MET A 119 9.23 -14.86 -14.85
C MET A 119 8.29 -16.04 -15.15
N PRO A 120 8.80 -17.27 -15.11
CA PRO A 120 8.00 -18.49 -15.17
C PRO A 120 7.03 -18.64 -13.99
N ASP A 121 5.91 -19.33 -14.22
CA ASP A 121 4.87 -19.61 -13.21
C ASP A 121 5.40 -20.30 -11.94
N GLU A 122 6.49 -21.08 -12.05
CA GLU A 122 7.13 -21.75 -10.91
C GLU A 122 7.71 -20.80 -9.85
N PHE A 123 7.94 -19.53 -10.20
CA PHE A 123 8.36 -18.50 -9.24
C PHE A 123 7.17 -17.82 -8.53
N PHE A 124 5.93 -18.11 -8.93
CA PHE A 124 4.74 -17.50 -8.38
C PHE A 124 3.95 -18.47 -7.50
N ALA A 125 3.75 -18.08 -6.25
CA ALA A 125 2.63 -18.62 -5.46
C ALA A 125 1.33 -17.93 -5.93
N GLU A 126 0.74 -18.39 -7.04
CA GLU A 126 -0.47 -17.79 -7.64
C GLU A 126 -1.61 -17.59 -6.62
N GLU A 127 -1.80 -18.55 -5.71
CA GLU A 127 -2.78 -18.46 -4.63
C GLU A 127 -2.52 -17.29 -3.67
N GLU A 128 -1.27 -16.95 -3.43
CA GLU A 128 -0.88 -15.89 -2.50
C GLU A 128 -1.12 -14.51 -3.13
N SER A 129 -0.68 -14.30 -4.37
CA SER A 129 -0.93 -13.07 -5.14
C SER A 129 -2.42 -12.74 -5.24
N GLY A 130 -3.26 -13.73 -5.59
CA GLY A 130 -4.71 -13.53 -5.67
C GLY A 130 -5.35 -13.15 -4.33
N LYS A 131 -4.90 -13.75 -3.22
CA LYS A 131 -5.37 -13.43 -1.86
C LYS A 131 -4.98 -12.02 -1.45
N GLU A 132 -3.80 -11.54 -1.81
CA GLU A 132 -3.35 -10.18 -1.49
C GLU A 132 -4.13 -9.11 -2.25
N ILE A 133 -4.36 -9.31 -3.55
CA ILE A 133 -5.20 -8.42 -4.37
C ILE A 133 -6.63 -8.38 -3.81
N ALA A 134 -7.21 -9.54 -3.48
CA ALA A 134 -8.55 -9.60 -2.88
C ALA A 134 -8.61 -8.87 -1.53
N ARG A 135 -7.60 -9.05 -0.66
CA ARG A 135 -7.52 -8.37 0.64
C ARG A 135 -7.40 -6.86 0.48
N SER A 136 -6.56 -6.39 -0.45
CA SER A 136 -6.40 -4.96 -0.72
C SER A 136 -7.68 -4.33 -1.28
N PHE A 137 -8.38 -5.04 -2.15
CA PHE A 137 -9.68 -4.61 -2.66
C PHE A 137 -10.74 -4.53 -1.56
N MET A 138 -10.82 -5.54 -0.68
CA MET A 138 -11.71 -5.51 0.48
C MET A 138 -11.38 -4.36 1.42
N TYR A 139 -10.08 -4.09 1.65
CA TYR A 139 -9.63 -2.96 2.45
C TYR A 139 -10.12 -1.63 1.84
N LEU A 140 -9.94 -1.43 0.53
CA LEU A 140 -10.44 -0.27 -0.20
C LEU A 140 -11.97 -0.16 -0.13
N ALA A 141 -12.69 -1.26 -0.32
CA ALA A 141 -14.15 -1.25 -0.30
C ALA A 141 -14.68 -0.84 1.08
N ILE A 142 -14.15 -1.42 2.15
CA ILE A 142 -14.57 -1.13 3.53
C ILE A 142 -14.19 0.30 3.91
N TRP A 143 -12.90 0.63 3.81
CA TRP A 143 -12.40 1.90 4.33
C TRP A 143 -12.68 3.06 3.38
N GLY A 144 -12.65 2.84 2.07
CA GLY A 144 -13.03 3.85 1.08
C GLY A 144 -14.50 4.25 1.23
N THR A 145 -15.41 3.27 1.37
CA THR A 145 -16.82 3.58 1.64
C THR A 145 -16.99 4.32 2.97
N TYR A 146 -16.27 3.88 4.02
CA TYR A 146 -16.28 4.57 5.31
C TYR A 146 -15.81 6.03 5.17
N MET A 147 -14.73 6.30 4.44
CA MET A 147 -14.23 7.66 4.19
C MET A 147 -15.23 8.54 3.45
N LEU A 148 -15.98 7.99 2.49
CA LEU A 148 -16.96 8.74 1.69
C LEU A 148 -18.29 9.00 2.42
N VAL A 149 -18.76 8.03 3.20
CA VAL A 149 -20.13 8.03 3.73
C VAL A 149 -20.19 8.50 5.19
N SER A 150 -19.17 8.21 6.00
CA SER A 150 -19.20 8.42 7.46
C SER A 150 -19.46 9.88 7.86
N LYS A 151 -20.50 10.08 8.68
CA LYS A 151 -20.80 11.38 9.32
C LYS A 151 -19.62 11.87 10.18
N ARG A 152 -18.91 10.93 10.84
CA ARG A 152 -17.74 11.25 11.66
C ARG A 152 -16.59 11.74 10.82
N VAL A 153 -16.26 11.07 9.71
CA VAL A 153 -15.20 11.52 8.78
C VAL A 153 -15.50 12.93 8.29
N LYS A 154 -16.75 13.18 7.84
CA LYS A 154 -17.19 14.51 7.39
C LYS A 154 -17.18 15.58 8.48
N ALA A 155 -17.35 15.20 9.75
CA ALA A 155 -17.28 16.11 10.88
C ALA A 155 -15.84 16.38 11.33
N THR A 156 -14.94 15.41 11.18
CA THR A 156 -13.55 15.51 11.65
C THR A 156 -12.63 16.20 10.64
N PHE A 157 -12.73 15.87 9.35
CA PHE A 157 -11.79 16.33 8.32
C PHE A 157 -12.33 17.55 7.56
N ILE A 158 -12.41 18.68 8.25
CA ILE A 158 -12.99 19.92 7.71
C ILE A 158 -11.96 21.03 7.45
N HIS A 159 -10.71 20.86 7.90
CA HIS A 159 -9.65 21.88 7.87
C HIS A 159 -8.70 21.79 6.67
#